data_AF-A0A821NPU8-F1
#
_entry.id   AF-A0A821NPU8-F1
#
_cell.length_a   1.000
_cell.length_b   1.000
_cell.length_c   1.000
_cell.angle_alpha   90.00
_cell.angle_beta   90.00
_cell.angle_gamma   90.00
#
_symmetry.space_group_name_H-M   'P 1'
#
loop_
_entity.id
_entity.type
_entity.pdbx_description
1 polymer ?
#
loop_
_entity_poly.entity_id
_entity_poly.type
_entity_poly.pdbx_seq_one_letter_code
_entity_poly.pdbx_strand_id
1 'polypeptide(L)'
;NYLIEKLNHRIKRIDAVQTKMIYYLTQDNDRDITKKLFEDFLDAWYALTFKEVRYGCQTPKFEHVVSKEKFAENTSIAMLLLTSSRDDSILLPACLKTIAELQNEIVNYFQNTIETTTKTKQQCVPLQSIRPEHIFSLDRNDLNRKLINDSLVLNYQYGKSKDIIYDYEEMEITLRNMISKLVLIDTDKLNFLTYQFELYGENTSLINEVRARIKQQQQLTNDDRTKLNSLINTMNHDDILHYLGSLDNIFTYIRTIAVEKLTEDMTIQLFV
;
A
#
# COMPACT_ATOMS: atom_id res chain seq x y z
N ASN A 1 -2.15 -5.73 -3.52
CA ASN A 1 -1.57 -6.93 -2.89
C ASN A 1 -1.33 -8.05 -3.88
N TYR A 2 -2.36 -8.65 -4.49
CA TYR A 2 -2.20 -9.77 -5.44
C TYR A 2 -1.15 -9.50 -6.53
N LEU A 3 -1.25 -8.36 -7.24
CA LEU A 3 -0.27 -7.99 -8.26
C LEU A 3 1.15 -7.78 -7.70
N ILE A 4 1.26 -7.29 -6.46
CA ILE A 4 2.57 -7.10 -5.82
C ILE A 4 3.19 -8.46 -5.54
N GLU A 5 2.48 -9.38 -4.88
CA GLU A 5 3.00 -10.74 -4.62
C GLU A 5 3.43 -11.47 -5.90
N LYS A 6 2.69 -11.24 -6.99
CA LYS A 6 2.96 -11.90 -8.28
C LYS A 6 4.16 -11.32 -9.03
N LEU A 7 4.28 -9.99 -9.07
CA LEU A 7 5.19 -9.26 -9.96
C LEU A 7 6.37 -8.59 -9.26
N ASN A 8 6.41 -8.57 -7.92
CA ASN A 8 7.48 -7.92 -7.18
C ASN A 8 8.85 -8.49 -7.56
N HIS A 9 9.80 -7.63 -7.91
CA HIS A 9 11.13 -7.93 -8.46
C HIS A 9 11.16 -8.75 -9.76
N ARG A 10 10.01 -9.06 -10.38
CA ARG A 10 9.92 -9.96 -11.55
C ARG A 10 9.61 -9.24 -12.86
N ILE A 11 9.09 -8.02 -12.79
CA ILE A 11 8.74 -7.22 -13.98
C ILE A 11 9.67 -6.01 -14.10
N LYS A 12 10.19 -5.74 -15.30
CA LYS A 12 10.95 -4.52 -15.59
C LYS A 12 9.98 -3.33 -15.69
N ARG A 13 10.45 -2.13 -15.35
CA ARG A 13 9.61 -0.92 -15.45
C ARG A 13 9.09 -0.65 -16.86
N ILE A 14 9.94 -0.86 -17.88
CA ILE A 14 9.55 -0.68 -19.30
C ILE A 14 8.41 -1.65 -19.65
N ASP A 15 8.53 -2.91 -19.25
CA ASP A 15 7.51 -3.94 -19.52
C ASP A 15 6.19 -3.62 -18.80
N ALA A 16 6.24 -3.08 -17.59
CA ALA A 16 5.04 -2.67 -16.83
C ALA A 16 4.30 -1.47 -17.45
N VAL A 17 5.04 -0.55 -18.10
CA VAL A 17 4.46 0.60 -18.79
C VAL A 17 3.86 0.18 -20.15
N GLN A 18 4.50 -0.75 -20.85
CA GLN A 18 4.06 -1.21 -22.17
C GLN A 18 2.91 -2.22 -22.08
N THR A 19 2.94 -3.11 -21.09
CA THR A 19 1.96 -4.18 -20.97
C THR A 19 0.63 -3.64 -20.44
N LYS A 20 -0.44 -3.94 -21.16
CA LYS A 20 -1.81 -3.56 -20.81
C LYS A 20 -2.46 -4.60 -19.91
N MET A 21 -3.40 -4.17 -19.06
CA MET A 21 -4.08 -5.07 -18.12
C MET A 21 -4.80 -6.24 -18.82
N ILE A 22 -5.28 -6.02 -20.05
CA ILE A 22 -5.90 -7.05 -20.90
C ILE A 22 -5.03 -8.30 -21.06
N TYR A 23 -3.70 -8.17 -21.07
CA TYR A 23 -2.78 -9.29 -21.19
C TYR A 23 -2.90 -10.25 -20.00
N TYR A 24 -2.94 -9.73 -18.78
CA TYR A 24 -3.08 -10.54 -17.55
C TYR A 24 -4.51 -11.07 -17.37
N LEU A 25 -5.51 -10.44 -17.97
CA LEU A 25 -6.88 -10.95 -17.96
C LEU A 25 -7.12 -12.07 -18.99
N THR A 26 -6.20 -12.29 -19.93
CA THR A 26 -6.38 -13.24 -21.04
C THR A 26 -5.38 -14.39 -21.02
N GLN A 27 -4.13 -14.16 -20.60
CA GLN A 27 -3.05 -15.15 -20.71
C GLN A 27 -2.60 -15.77 -19.38
N ASP A 28 -3.18 -15.35 -18.25
CA ASP A 28 -2.70 -15.74 -16.94
C ASP A 28 -3.32 -17.06 -16.45
N ASN A 29 -2.54 -17.89 -15.75
CA ASN A 29 -2.99 -19.18 -15.21
C ASN A 29 -4.07 -19.01 -14.13
N ASP A 30 -4.08 -17.88 -13.42
CA ASP A 30 -5.06 -17.52 -12.39
C ASP A 30 -6.15 -16.58 -12.93
N ARG A 31 -6.59 -16.81 -14.16
CA ARG A 31 -7.48 -15.91 -14.90
C ARG A 31 -8.76 -15.57 -14.13
N ASP A 32 -9.41 -16.55 -13.52
CA ASP A 32 -10.71 -16.36 -12.87
C ASP A 32 -10.60 -15.50 -11.61
N ILE A 33 -9.56 -15.71 -10.80
CA ILE A 33 -9.30 -14.91 -9.60
C ILE A 33 -8.92 -13.48 -10.00
N THR A 34 -8.02 -13.35 -10.98
CA THR A 34 -7.56 -12.05 -11.48
C THR A 34 -8.71 -11.25 -12.09
N LYS A 35 -9.59 -11.90 -12.85
CA LYS A 35 -10.76 -11.28 -13.46
C LYS A 35 -11.74 -10.79 -12.40
N LYS A 36 -12.06 -11.61 -11.40
CA LYS A 36 -12.97 -11.22 -10.31
C LYS A 36 -12.42 -10.02 -9.53
N LEU A 37 -11.15 -10.08 -9.11
CA LEU A 37 -10.51 -8.96 -8.39
C LEU A 37 -10.45 -7.69 -9.25
N PHE A 38 -10.26 -7.83 -10.56
CA PHE A 38 -10.24 -6.71 -11.48
C PHE A 38 -11.64 -6.10 -11.67
N GLU A 39 -12.69 -6.91 -11.79
CA GLU A 39 -14.08 -6.44 -11.87
C GLU A 39 -14.49 -5.70 -10.58
N ASP A 40 -14.21 -6.27 -9.41
CA ASP A 40 -14.47 -5.64 -8.11
C ASP A 40 -13.71 -4.30 -7.99
N PHE A 41 -12.45 -4.26 -8.43
CA PHE A 41 -11.65 -3.04 -8.48
C PHE A 41 -12.25 -2.00 -9.42
N LEU A 42 -12.65 -2.41 -10.63
CA LEU A 42 -13.18 -1.51 -11.66
C LEU A 42 -14.50 -0.88 -11.20
N ASP A 43 -15.38 -1.68 -10.57
CA ASP A 43 -16.62 -1.20 -9.98
C ASP A 43 -16.36 -0.17 -8.89
N ALA A 44 -15.43 -0.46 -7.98
CA ALA A 44 -15.05 0.47 -6.91
C ALA A 44 -14.39 1.74 -7.47
N TRP A 45 -13.51 1.62 -8.46
CA TRP A 45 -12.76 2.73 -9.04
C TRP A 45 -13.69 3.75 -9.70
N TYR A 46 -14.65 3.30 -10.52
CA TYR A 46 -15.61 4.18 -11.17
C TYR A 46 -16.71 4.70 -10.22
N ALA A 47 -16.89 4.08 -9.06
CA ALA A 47 -17.75 4.62 -8.01
C ALA A 47 -17.11 5.80 -7.26
N LEU A 48 -15.78 6.00 -7.38
CA LEU A 48 -15.10 7.13 -6.76
C LEU A 48 -15.48 8.45 -7.45
N THR A 49 -15.93 9.42 -6.65
CA THR A 49 -16.32 10.76 -7.09
C THR A 49 -15.33 11.85 -6.66
N PHE A 50 -14.08 11.47 -6.37
CA PHE A 50 -13.05 12.44 -5.97
C PHE A 50 -12.72 13.37 -7.13
N LYS A 51 -12.54 14.67 -6.84
CA LYS A 51 -12.08 15.65 -7.85
C LYS A 51 -10.56 15.81 -7.81
N GLU A 52 -10.01 15.82 -6.61
CA GLU A 52 -8.58 15.96 -6.35
C GLU A 52 -8.19 15.04 -5.20
N VAL A 53 -7.00 14.47 -5.29
CA VAL A 53 -6.48 13.52 -4.32
C VAL A 53 -5.10 13.99 -3.89
N ARG A 54 -4.77 13.87 -2.59
CA ARG A 54 -3.48 14.33 -2.06
C ARG A 54 -2.58 13.16 -1.75
N TYR A 55 -1.32 13.28 -2.16
CA TYR A 55 -0.29 12.30 -1.82
C TYR A 55 1.06 12.99 -1.60
N GLY A 56 1.49 13.05 -0.33
CA GLY A 56 2.65 13.85 0.05
C GLY A 56 2.45 15.33 -0.34
N CYS A 57 3.38 15.88 -1.13
CA CYS A 57 3.29 17.25 -1.66
C CYS A 57 2.56 17.36 -3.02
N GLN A 58 2.01 16.26 -3.54
CA GLN A 58 1.37 16.22 -4.85
C GLN A 58 -0.16 16.24 -4.74
N THR A 59 -0.80 16.88 -5.72
CA THR A 59 -2.26 17.01 -5.86
C THR A 59 -2.70 16.55 -7.25
N PRO A 60 -2.60 15.25 -7.57
CA PRO A 60 -3.12 14.74 -8.83
C PRO A 60 -4.62 15.00 -8.96
N LYS A 61 -5.04 15.44 -10.15
CA LYS A 61 -6.45 15.50 -10.53
C LYS A 61 -6.94 14.09 -10.83
N PHE A 62 -8.07 13.73 -10.24
CA PHE A 62 -8.70 12.44 -10.49
C PHE A 62 -9.80 12.63 -11.53
N GLU A 63 -9.55 12.15 -12.74
CA GLU A 63 -10.50 12.19 -13.84
C GLU A 63 -10.59 10.82 -14.51
N HIS A 64 -11.81 10.35 -14.72
CA HIS A 64 -12.07 9.11 -15.47
C HIS A 64 -11.95 9.40 -16.97
N VAL A 65 -10.72 9.39 -17.47
CA VAL A 65 -10.43 9.70 -18.89
C VAL A 65 -10.90 8.59 -19.83
N VAL A 66 -10.98 7.35 -19.34
CA VAL A 66 -11.34 6.16 -20.13
C VAL A 66 -12.71 5.64 -19.68
N SER A 67 -13.50 5.07 -20.59
CA SER A 67 -14.74 4.37 -20.25
C SER A 67 -14.45 3.02 -19.59
N LYS A 68 -15.33 2.60 -18.67
CA LYS A 68 -15.21 1.35 -17.89
C LYS A 68 -14.83 0.13 -18.74
N GLU A 69 -15.48 -0.05 -19.87
CA GLU A 69 -15.29 -1.17 -20.81
C GLU A 69 -13.89 -1.20 -21.46
N LYS A 70 -13.29 -0.03 -21.68
CA LYS A 70 -11.99 0.11 -22.37
C LYS A 70 -10.83 0.29 -21.41
N PHE A 71 -11.08 0.25 -20.09
CA PHE A 71 -10.06 0.44 -19.08
C PHE A 71 -8.95 -0.60 -19.20
N ALA A 72 -9.28 -1.88 -19.38
CA ALA A 72 -8.28 -2.95 -19.47
C ALA A 72 -7.34 -2.83 -20.68
N GLU A 73 -7.84 -2.28 -21.80
CA GLU A 73 -7.11 -2.13 -23.06
C GLU A 73 -6.20 -0.89 -23.05
N ASN A 74 -6.66 0.19 -22.40
CA ASN A 74 -5.96 1.47 -22.41
C ASN A 74 -5.05 1.66 -21.21
N THR A 75 -5.35 1.03 -20.08
CA THR A 75 -4.59 1.19 -18.84
C THR A 75 -3.39 0.24 -18.79
N SER A 76 -2.21 0.82 -18.62
CA SER A 76 -0.98 0.08 -18.37
C SER A 76 -0.94 -0.45 -16.94
N ILE A 77 -0.29 -1.59 -16.74
CA ILE A 77 -0.26 -2.23 -15.42
C ILE A 77 0.50 -1.39 -14.40
N ALA A 78 1.49 -0.60 -14.84
CA ALA A 78 2.17 0.38 -14.00
C ALA A 78 1.21 1.29 -13.20
N MET A 79 0.01 1.60 -13.71
CA MET A 79 -1.00 2.39 -12.97
C MET A 79 -1.61 1.63 -11.78
N LEU A 80 -1.69 0.30 -11.88
CA LEU A 80 -2.25 -0.58 -10.86
C LEU A 80 -1.19 -1.13 -9.89
N LEU A 81 0.10 -0.99 -10.24
CA LEU A 81 1.20 -1.31 -9.36
C LEU A 81 1.44 -0.12 -8.42
N LEU A 82 1.42 -0.37 -7.11
CA LEU A 82 1.77 0.65 -6.13
C LEU A 82 3.28 0.93 -6.25
N THR A 83 3.68 1.97 -6.97
CA THR A 83 5.10 2.35 -7.12
C THR A 83 5.35 3.76 -6.63
N SER A 84 6.58 4.02 -6.18
CA SER A 84 7.01 5.34 -5.69
C SER A 84 7.40 6.31 -6.82
N SER A 85 7.29 5.87 -8.08
CA SER A 85 7.61 6.68 -9.27
C SER A 85 6.65 7.85 -9.44
N ARG A 86 7.17 9.01 -9.82
CA ARG A 86 6.43 10.29 -10.03
C ARG A 86 5.38 10.28 -11.16
N ASP A 87 5.12 9.13 -11.77
CA ASP A 87 4.23 8.98 -12.92
C ASP A 87 2.79 8.65 -12.45
N ASP A 88 1.86 8.44 -13.39
CA ASP A 88 0.43 8.14 -13.16
C ASP A 88 0.14 7.00 -12.15
N SER A 89 1.16 6.20 -11.82
CA SER A 89 1.18 5.20 -10.74
C SER A 89 0.90 5.75 -9.33
N ILE A 90 1.01 7.06 -9.11
CA ILE A 90 0.73 7.69 -7.79
C ILE A 90 -0.77 7.80 -7.51
N LEU A 91 -1.61 7.81 -8.55
CA LEU A 91 -3.04 8.05 -8.39
C LEU A 91 -3.72 7.00 -7.50
N LEU A 92 -3.40 5.72 -7.69
CA LEU A 92 -3.97 4.63 -6.91
C LEU A 92 -3.56 4.68 -5.42
N PRO A 93 -2.26 4.79 -5.06
CA PRO A 93 -1.84 5.06 -3.67
C PRO A 93 -2.52 6.28 -3.06
N ALA A 94 -2.66 7.37 -3.84
CA ALA A 94 -3.32 8.59 -3.40
C ALA A 94 -4.78 8.33 -3.04
N CYS A 95 -5.54 7.67 -3.92
CA CYS A 95 -6.96 7.38 -3.69
C CYS A 95 -7.15 6.50 -2.46
N LEU A 96 -6.32 5.46 -2.30
CA LEU A 96 -6.39 4.57 -1.15
C LEU A 96 -6.08 5.32 0.16
N LYS A 97 -5.09 6.22 0.15
CA LYS A 97 -4.76 7.07 1.29
C LYS A 97 -5.93 7.99 1.65
N THR A 98 -6.52 8.69 0.68
CA THR A 98 -7.66 9.57 0.93
C THR A 98 -8.88 8.83 1.49
N ILE A 99 -9.19 7.63 0.98
CA ILE A 99 -10.29 6.81 1.52
C ILE A 99 -10.02 6.43 2.98
N ALA A 100 -8.80 6.01 3.28
CA ALA A 100 -8.40 5.64 4.64
C ALA A 100 -8.41 6.85 5.59
N GLU A 101 -7.96 8.02 5.13
CA GLU A 101 -8.03 9.27 5.89
C GLU A 101 -9.47 9.66 6.20
N LEU A 102 -10.40 9.55 5.24
CA LEU A 102 -11.83 9.81 5.48
C LEU A 102 -12.41 8.88 6.54
N GLN A 103 -12.07 7.59 6.50
CA GLN A 103 -12.49 6.67 7.57
C GLN A 103 -11.85 7.05 8.91
N ASN A 104 -10.56 7.37 8.92
CA ASN A 104 -9.85 7.77 10.14
C ASN A 104 -10.43 9.06 10.74
N GLU A 105 -10.85 10.03 9.94
CA GLU A 105 -11.52 11.25 10.40
C GLU A 105 -12.82 10.92 11.14
N ILE A 106 -13.65 10.04 10.56
CA ILE A 106 -14.89 9.58 11.19
C ILE A 106 -14.58 8.87 12.52
N VAL A 107 -13.65 7.93 12.52
CA VAL A 107 -13.27 7.18 13.72
C VAL A 107 -12.72 8.10 14.80
N ASN A 108 -11.83 9.04 14.45
CA ASN A 108 -11.26 10.02 15.37
C ASN A 108 -12.33 10.95 15.95
N TYR A 109 -13.33 11.38 15.17
CA TYR A 109 -14.41 12.21 15.68
C TYR A 109 -15.18 11.52 16.81
N PHE A 110 -15.55 10.24 16.62
CA PHE A 110 -16.28 9.48 17.65
C PHE A 110 -15.39 9.01 18.81
N GLN A 111 -14.09 8.77 18.57
CA GLN A 111 -13.14 8.36 19.61
C GLN A 111 -12.65 9.53 20.48
N ASN A 112 -12.39 10.71 19.90
CA ASN A 112 -11.96 11.90 20.67
C ASN A 112 -13.03 12.35 21.67
N THR A 113 -14.31 12.15 21.35
CA THR A 113 -15.41 12.37 22.30
C THR A 113 -15.35 11.43 23.51
N ILE A 114 -14.76 10.23 23.35
CA ILE A 114 -14.61 9.19 24.40
C ILE A 114 -13.29 9.34 25.17
N GLU A 115 -12.21 9.83 24.56
CA GLU A 115 -10.88 9.94 25.18
C GLU A 115 -10.81 10.90 26.38
N THR A 116 -11.84 11.72 26.62
CA THR A 116 -12.01 12.43 27.89
C THR A 116 -12.20 11.49 29.09
N THR A 117 -12.57 10.22 28.87
CA THR A 117 -12.91 9.28 29.96
C THR A 117 -12.05 8.01 30.01
N THR A 118 -11.51 7.48 28.90
CA THR A 118 -10.68 6.26 28.95
C THR A 118 -9.63 6.19 27.83
N LYS A 119 -8.34 6.19 28.19
CA LYS A 119 -7.21 5.91 27.29
C LYS A 119 -7.20 4.44 26.86
N THR A 120 -7.96 4.09 25.83
CA THR A 120 -7.84 2.78 25.18
C THR A 120 -6.74 2.86 24.12
N LYS A 121 -5.87 1.83 24.07
CA LYS A 121 -4.83 1.72 23.04
C LYS A 121 -5.51 1.65 21.68
N GLN A 122 -5.29 2.66 20.84
CA GLN A 122 -5.80 2.71 19.48
C GLN A 122 -5.28 1.49 18.70
N GLN A 123 -6.20 0.62 18.26
CA GLN A 123 -5.86 -0.48 17.37
C GLN A 123 -5.66 0.11 15.97
N CYS A 124 -4.45 -0.04 15.44
CA CYS A 124 -4.06 0.48 14.15
C CYS A 124 -3.67 -0.69 13.22
N VAL A 125 -4.23 -0.71 12.02
CA VAL A 125 -4.01 -1.76 11.01
C VAL A 125 -3.43 -1.13 9.74
N PRO A 126 -2.38 -1.69 9.13
CA PRO A 126 -1.83 -1.16 7.89
C PRO A 126 -2.81 -1.32 6.71
N LEU A 127 -2.81 -0.35 5.79
CA LEU A 127 -3.73 -0.28 4.65
C LEU A 127 -3.80 -1.58 3.83
N GLN A 128 -2.67 -2.27 3.69
CA GLN A 128 -2.57 -3.52 2.93
C GLN A 128 -3.03 -4.77 3.71
N SER A 129 -3.23 -4.69 5.02
CA SER A 129 -3.73 -5.80 5.85
C SER A 129 -5.19 -5.62 6.27
N ILE A 130 -5.91 -4.71 5.59
CA ILE A 130 -7.32 -4.46 5.86
C ILE A 130 -8.16 -5.69 5.53
N ARG A 131 -9.10 -5.98 6.42
CA ARG A 131 -10.15 -6.99 6.25
C ARG A 131 -11.50 -6.27 6.17
N PRO A 132 -12.54 -6.91 5.62
CA PRO A 132 -13.88 -6.32 5.55
C PRO A 132 -14.41 -5.82 6.90
N GLU A 133 -14.04 -6.51 8.00
CA GLU A 133 -14.40 -6.16 9.38
C GLU A 133 -13.80 -4.83 9.85
N HIS A 134 -12.70 -4.39 9.25
CA HIS A 134 -12.00 -3.16 9.61
C HIS A 134 -12.53 -1.94 8.85
N ILE A 135 -13.39 -2.13 7.85
CA ILE A 135 -13.92 -1.06 7.00
C ILE A 135 -15.31 -0.69 7.46
N PHE A 136 -15.61 0.61 7.39
CA PHE A 136 -16.97 1.09 7.58
C PHE A 136 -17.90 0.58 6.46
N SER A 137 -18.69 -0.45 6.75
CA SER A 137 -19.71 -0.98 5.85
C SER A 137 -21.10 -0.60 6.36
N LEU A 138 -21.70 0.40 5.73
CA LEU A 138 -23.09 0.77 5.94
C LEU A 138 -23.78 0.86 4.59
N ASP A 139 -24.71 -0.08 4.34
CA ASP A 139 -25.68 0.13 3.29
C ASP A 139 -26.68 1.21 3.74
N ARG A 140 -27.12 2.04 2.80
CA ARG A 140 -28.13 3.08 3.04
C ARG A 140 -29.41 2.47 3.62
N ASN A 141 -29.77 1.28 3.18
CA ASN A 141 -30.96 0.59 3.68
C ASN A 141 -30.79 0.12 5.12
N ASP A 142 -29.61 -0.35 5.48
CA ASP A 142 -29.30 -0.80 6.84
C ASP A 142 -29.22 0.38 7.81
N LEU A 143 -28.61 1.49 7.37
CA LEU A 143 -28.60 2.73 8.13
C LEU A 143 -30.03 3.25 8.34
N ASN A 144 -30.83 3.31 7.28
CA ASN A 144 -32.22 3.75 7.38
C ASN A 144 -33.03 2.86 8.32
N ARG A 145 -32.88 1.54 8.24
CA ARG A 145 -33.59 0.61 9.15
C ARG A 145 -33.20 0.83 10.60
N LYS A 146 -31.90 0.98 10.89
CA LYS A 146 -31.42 1.21 12.26
C LYS A 146 -31.88 2.56 12.79
N LEU A 147 -31.71 3.63 12.02
CA LEU A 147 -32.15 4.96 12.44
C LEU A 147 -33.68 5.02 12.62
N ILE A 148 -34.46 4.47 11.69
CA ILE A 148 -35.93 4.48 11.80
C ILE A 148 -36.41 3.69 13.02
N ASN A 149 -35.78 2.55 13.32
CA ASN A 149 -36.18 1.70 14.44
C ASN A 149 -35.75 2.28 15.80
N ASP A 150 -34.56 2.88 15.88
CA ASP A 150 -33.95 3.22 17.17
C ASP A 150 -34.12 4.71 17.54
N SER A 151 -34.42 5.60 16.59
CA SER A 151 -34.34 7.07 16.83
C SER A 151 -35.58 7.89 16.49
N LEU A 152 -36.68 7.25 16.07
CA LEU A 152 -37.94 7.95 15.82
C LEU A 152 -38.87 7.85 17.03
N VAL A 153 -39.11 8.99 17.67
CA VAL A 153 -40.03 9.08 18.80
C VAL A 153 -41.30 9.80 18.36
N LEU A 154 -42.46 9.19 18.67
CA LEU A 154 -43.76 9.81 18.45
C LEU A 154 -44.08 10.75 19.62
N ASN A 155 -44.23 12.03 19.34
CA ASN A 155 -44.67 12.98 20.37
C ASN A 155 -46.20 12.95 20.50
N TYR A 156 -46.69 12.45 21.63
CA TYR A 156 -48.12 12.37 21.94
C TYR A 156 -48.65 13.58 22.72
N GLN A 157 -47.80 14.52 23.12
CA GLN A 157 -48.17 15.61 24.03
C GLN A 157 -48.82 16.81 23.33
N TYR A 158 -48.71 16.93 22.00
CA TYR A 158 -49.38 17.98 21.24
C TYR A 158 -50.70 17.45 20.64
N GLY A 159 -51.82 17.93 21.18
CA GLY A 159 -53.14 17.44 20.84
C GLY A 159 -53.45 17.49 19.34
N LYS A 160 -53.50 16.30 18.72
CA LYS A 160 -54.10 15.96 17.40
C LYS A 160 -53.18 15.85 16.16
N SER A 161 -51.85 15.85 16.27
CA SER A 161 -50.97 15.44 15.16
C SER A 161 -49.95 14.39 15.60
N LYS A 162 -49.65 13.44 14.71
CA LYS A 162 -48.55 12.48 14.87
C LYS A 162 -47.27 13.14 14.34
N ASP A 163 -46.67 14.00 15.13
CA ASP A 163 -45.40 14.62 14.75
C ASP A 163 -44.27 13.65 15.08
N ILE A 164 -43.50 13.29 14.04
CA ILE A 164 -42.31 12.45 14.15
C ILE A 164 -41.17 13.35 14.62
N ILE A 165 -40.62 13.07 15.79
CA ILE A 165 -39.45 13.77 16.32
C ILE A 165 -38.23 12.85 16.18
N TYR A 166 -37.14 13.42 15.69
CA TYR A 166 -35.85 12.76 15.63
C TYR A 166 -35.16 12.89 16.99
N ASP A 167 -34.87 11.75 17.61
CA ASP A 167 -34.03 11.68 18.80
C ASP A 167 -32.56 11.67 18.36
N TYR A 168 -31.96 12.85 18.31
CA TYR A 168 -30.57 13.01 17.89
C TYR A 168 -29.57 12.33 18.85
N GLU A 169 -29.92 12.17 20.13
CA GLU A 169 -29.05 11.51 21.10
C GLU A 169 -28.97 10.01 20.83
N GLU A 170 -30.12 9.36 20.62
CA GLU A 170 -30.17 7.93 20.26
C GLU A 170 -29.55 7.64 18.89
N MET A 171 -29.72 8.54 17.91
CA MET A 171 -28.99 8.46 16.64
C MET A 171 -27.48 8.48 16.85
N GLU A 172 -26.98 9.40 17.67
CA GLU A 172 -25.56 9.53 17.94
C GLU A 172 -25.02 8.29 18.67
N ILE A 173 -25.73 7.77 19.66
CA ILE A 173 -25.36 6.56 20.40
C ILE A 173 -25.29 5.35 19.45
N THR A 174 -26.28 5.20 18.58
CA THR A 174 -26.35 4.09 17.62
C THR A 174 -25.18 4.16 16.62
N LEU A 175 -24.93 5.33 16.04
CA LEU A 175 -23.78 5.55 15.14
C LEU A 175 -22.46 5.32 15.87
N ARG A 176 -22.33 5.82 17.09
CA ARG A 176 -21.14 5.66 17.93
C ARG A 176 -20.85 4.19 18.22
N ASN A 177 -21.86 3.38 18.56
CA ASN A 177 -21.71 1.95 18.82
C ASN A 177 -21.29 1.14 17.58
N MET A 178 -21.63 1.64 16.40
CA MET A 178 -21.19 1.03 15.13
C MET A 178 -19.76 1.40 14.79
N ILE A 179 -19.39 2.67 14.99
CA ILE A 179 -18.06 3.21 14.63
C ILE A 179 -16.99 2.83 15.65
N SER A 180 -17.35 2.67 16.92
CA SER A 180 -16.40 2.31 18.00
C SER A 180 -15.71 0.96 17.82
N LYS A 181 -16.28 0.09 16.97
CA LYS A 181 -15.69 -1.22 16.63
C LYS A 181 -14.62 -1.12 15.54
N LEU A 182 -14.50 0.02 14.88
CA LEU A 182 -13.53 0.21 13.80
C LEU A 182 -12.14 0.50 14.35
N VAL A 183 -11.16 0.08 13.56
CA VAL A 183 -9.74 0.33 13.78
C VAL A 183 -9.28 1.54 12.97
N LEU A 184 -8.23 2.20 13.44
CA LEU A 184 -7.53 3.20 12.64
C LEU A 184 -6.70 2.51 11.57
N ILE A 185 -6.61 3.13 10.40
CA ILE A 185 -5.84 2.64 9.27
C ILE A 185 -4.51 3.39 9.22
N ASP A 186 -3.38 2.67 9.28
CA ASP A 186 -2.05 3.24 9.07
C ASP A 186 -1.86 3.51 7.57
N THR A 187 -1.80 4.80 7.22
CA THR A 187 -1.62 5.30 5.86
C THR A 187 -0.16 5.59 5.50
N ASP A 188 0.76 5.52 6.46
CA ASP A 188 2.15 5.93 6.27
C ASP A 188 3.02 4.75 5.79
N LYS A 189 2.64 3.52 6.14
CA LYS A 189 3.37 2.29 5.77
C LYS A 189 2.70 1.59 4.59
N LEU A 190 2.95 2.10 3.38
CA LEU A 190 2.60 1.40 2.15
C LEU A 190 3.80 0.59 1.64
N ASN A 191 3.60 -0.71 1.40
CA ASN A 191 4.60 -1.49 0.68
C ASN A 191 4.44 -1.23 -0.81
N PHE A 192 5.44 -0.58 -1.41
CA PHE A 192 5.53 -0.40 -2.85
C PHE A 192 6.12 -1.63 -3.51
N LEU A 193 5.74 -1.85 -4.76
CA LEU A 193 6.40 -2.82 -5.62
C LEU A 193 7.74 -2.27 -6.08
N THR A 194 8.75 -3.13 -6.06
CA THR A 194 10.07 -2.85 -6.63
C THR A 194 10.18 -3.53 -8.00
N TYR A 195 10.53 -2.76 -9.03
CA TYR A 195 10.76 -3.32 -10.36
C TYR A 195 12.04 -4.17 -10.40
N GLN A 196 12.09 -5.10 -11.36
CA GLN A 196 13.27 -5.91 -11.63
C GLN A 196 14.46 -4.99 -11.93
N PHE A 197 15.57 -5.22 -11.25
CA PHE A 197 16.81 -4.42 -11.35
C PHE A 197 16.68 -2.96 -10.88
N GLU A 198 15.58 -2.54 -10.23
CA GLU A 198 15.45 -1.17 -9.68
C GLU A 198 15.81 -1.04 -8.19
N LEU A 199 16.49 -2.05 -7.63
CA LEU A 199 17.08 -1.98 -6.29
C LEU A 199 18.09 -0.83 -6.13
N TYR A 200 18.52 -0.19 -7.23
CA TYR A 200 19.52 0.89 -7.21
C TYR A 200 19.02 2.25 -6.70
N GLY A 201 17.71 2.50 -6.61
CA GLY A 201 17.18 3.68 -5.93
C GLY A 201 17.31 3.59 -4.40
N GLU A 202 17.28 2.37 -3.88
CA GLU A 202 17.43 2.05 -2.46
C GLU A 202 18.85 1.61 -2.09
N ASN A 203 19.79 1.45 -3.03
CA ASN A 203 21.15 1.03 -2.67
C ASN A 203 21.89 2.05 -1.78
N THR A 204 21.49 3.33 -1.78
CA THR A 204 21.92 4.25 -0.72
C THR A 204 21.38 3.83 0.65
N SER A 205 20.13 3.37 0.77
CA SER A 205 19.59 2.83 2.03
C SER A 205 20.18 1.46 2.37
N LEU A 206 20.33 0.53 1.43
CA LEU A 206 20.93 -0.79 1.66
C LEU A 206 22.39 -0.66 2.13
N ILE A 207 23.19 0.13 1.42
CA ILE A 207 24.58 0.40 1.82
C ILE A 207 24.62 1.16 3.14
N ASN A 208 23.72 2.12 3.39
CA ASN A 208 23.66 2.83 4.68
C ASN A 208 23.19 1.93 5.83
N GLU A 209 22.26 1.00 5.59
CA GLU A 209 21.79 0.01 6.56
C GLU A 209 22.87 -1.02 6.87
N VAL A 210 23.61 -1.48 5.85
CA VAL A 210 24.79 -2.32 6.03
C VAL A 210 25.89 -1.55 6.78
N ARG A 211 26.15 -0.28 6.44
CA ARG A 211 27.13 0.57 7.16
C ARG A 211 26.73 0.87 8.61
N ALA A 212 25.43 0.99 8.88
CA ALA A 212 24.92 1.19 10.24
C ALA A 212 25.12 -0.07 11.09
N ARG A 213 25.17 -1.25 10.47
CA ARG A 213 25.30 -2.55 11.16
C ARG A 213 26.73 -3.10 11.18
N ILE A 214 27.51 -2.86 10.13
CA ILE A 214 28.89 -3.35 9.95
C ILE A 214 29.80 -2.16 9.74
N LYS A 215 30.81 -2.03 10.62
CA LYS A 215 31.81 -0.96 10.51
C LYS A 215 32.76 -1.26 9.34
N GLN A 216 32.59 -0.55 8.23
CA GLN A 216 33.51 -0.59 7.10
C GLN A 216 34.76 0.26 7.43
N GLN A 217 35.74 -0.31 8.13
CA GLN A 217 36.85 0.47 8.69
C GLN A 217 38.08 0.60 7.79
N GLN A 218 38.22 -0.20 6.73
CA GLN A 218 39.40 -0.13 5.87
C GLN A 218 39.03 -0.11 4.39
N GLN A 219 39.65 0.82 3.67
CA GLN A 219 39.70 0.76 2.22
C GLN A 219 40.48 -0.49 1.80
N LEU A 220 40.01 -1.17 0.74
CA LEU A 220 40.76 -2.30 0.16
C LEU A 220 42.22 -1.91 -0.09
N THR A 221 43.13 -2.85 0.18
CA THR A 221 44.56 -2.65 -0.08
C THR A 221 44.80 -2.40 -1.57
N ASN A 222 45.87 -1.67 -1.90
CA ASN A 222 46.19 -1.35 -3.29
C ASN A 222 46.46 -2.61 -4.13
N ASP A 223 46.94 -3.70 -3.52
CA ASP A 223 47.16 -4.96 -4.23
C ASP A 223 45.85 -5.62 -4.67
N ASP A 224 44.86 -5.67 -3.77
CA ASP A 224 43.53 -6.22 -4.08
C ASP A 224 42.76 -5.35 -5.09
N ARG A 225 42.93 -4.03 -5.03
CA ARG A 225 42.39 -3.11 -6.05
C ARG A 225 42.96 -3.37 -7.43
N THR A 226 44.25 -3.68 -7.51
CA THR A 226 44.92 -3.96 -8.78
C THR A 226 44.45 -5.29 -9.36
N LYS A 227 44.26 -6.31 -8.50
CA LYS A 227 43.66 -7.61 -8.85
C LYS A 227 42.20 -7.52 -9.28
N LEU A 228 41.40 -6.68 -8.62
CA LEU A 228 40.01 -6.43 -9.01
C LEU A 228 39.92 -5.69 -10.34
N ASN A 229 40.76 -4.69 -10.57
CA ASN A 229 40.79 -3.96 -11.83
C ASN A 229 41.21 -4.87 -12.99
N SER A 230 42.19 -5.76 -12.80
CA SER A 230 42.54 -6.73 -13.84
C SER A 230 41.41 -7.72 -14.11
N LEU A 231 40.74 -8.22 -13.07
CA LEU A 231 39.59 -9.14 -13.20
C LEU A 231 38.41 -8.50 -13.94
N ILE A 232 38.02 -7.29 -13.56
CA ILE A 232 36.90 -6.56 -14.18
C ILE A 232 37.20 -6.24 -15.64
N ASN A 233 38.44 -5.86 -15.96
CA ASN A 233 38.83 -5.56 -17.35
C ASN A 233 38.84 -6.79 -18.26
N THR A 234 38.88 -8.00 -17.70
CA THR A 234 38.82 -9.27 -18.43
C THR A 234 37.42 -9.87 -18.55
N MET A 235 36.41 -9.31 -17.87
CA MET A 235 35.04 -9.86 -17.86
C MET A 235 34.21 -9.38 -19.06
N ASN A 236 33.33 -10.25 -19.57
CA ASN A 236 32.34 -9.87 -20.58
C ASN A 236 31.12 -9.18 -19.92
N HIS A 237 30.30 -8.52 -20.73
CA HIS A 237 29.12 -7.78 -20.24
C HIS A 237 28.14 -8.65 -19.44
N ASP A 238 27.91 -9.90 -19.87
CA ASP A 238 27.03 -10.84 -19.17
C ASP A 238 27.64 -11.30 -17.83
N ASP A 239 28.95 -11.50 -17.79
CA ASP A 239 29.67 -11.87 -16.56
C ASP A 239 29.63 -10.73 -15.53
N ILE A 240 29.74 -9.48 -16.00
CA ILE A 240 29.59 -8.28 -15.16
C ILE A 240 28.17 -8.20 -14.58
N LEU A 241 27.14 -8.48 -15.38
CA LEU A 241 25.75 -8.50 -14.91
C LEU A 241 25.53 -9.60 -13.86
N HIS A 242 26.06 -10.80 -14.08
CA HIS A 242 26.00 -11.88 -13.10
C HIS A 242 26.76 -11.55 -11.81
N TYR A 243 27.92 -10.91 -11.92
CA TYR A 243 28.70 -10.46 -10.77
C TYR A 243 27.96 -9.41 -9.95
N LEU A 244 27.35 -8.41 -10.60
CA LEU A 244 26.53 -7.40 -9.93
C LEU A 244 25.30 -8.01 -9.25
N GLY A 245 24.62 -8.96 -9.90
CA GLY A 245 23.50 -9.69 -9.28
C GLY A 245 23.93 -10.56 -8.08
N SER A 246 25.13 -11.12 -8.11
CA SER A 246 25.67 -11.91 -7.00
C SER A 246 26.03 -11.04 -5.79
N LEU A 247 26.60 -9.86 -6.04
CA LEU A 247 26.85 -8.85 -5.00
C LEU A 247 25.54 -8.39 -4.33
N ASP A 248 24.47 -8.26 -5.10
CA ASP A 248 23.16 -7.86 -4.61
C ASP A 248 22.56 -8.89 -3.63
N ASN A 249 22.66 -10.18 -3.98
CA ASN A 249 22.27 -11.27 -3.09
C ASN A 249 23.08 -11.27 -1.78
N ILE A 250 24.38 -10.99 -1.88
CA ILE A 250 25.28 -10.89 -0.73
C ILE A 250 24.88 -9.73 0.19
N PHE A 251 24.66 -8.53 -0.33
CA PHE A 251 24.29 -7.39 0.51
C PHE A 251 22.90 -7.57 1.13
N THR A 252 21.97 -8.18 0.40
CA THR A 252 20.65 -8.55 0.92
C THR A 252 20.77 -9.58 2.05
N TYR A 253 21.64 -10.58 1.91
CA TYR A 253 21.90 -11.56 2.95
C TYR A 253 22.51 -10.92 4.20
N ILE A 254 23.51 -10.06 4.03
CA ILE A 254 24.15 -9.32 5.12
C ILE A 254 23.15 -8.42 5.86
N ARG A 255 22.19 -7.84 5.15
CA ARG A 255 21.10 -7.06 5.76
C ARG A 255 20.22 -7.90 6.70
N THR A 256 20.03 -9.19 6.43
CA THR A 256 19.12 -10.03 7.22
C THR A 256 19.80 -10.74 8.39
N ILE A 257 21.13 -10.89 8.38
CA ILE A 257 21.87 -11.58 9.45
C ILE A 257 21.94 -10.73 10.73
N ALA A 258 21.70 -11.37 11.88
CA ALA A 258 21.92 -10.79 13.20
C ALA A 258 23.42 -10.59 13.46
N VAL A 259 23.80 -9.38 13.89
CA VAL A 259 25.18 -8.89 14.11
C VAL A 259 26.03 -9.83 14.99
N GLU A 260 25.42 -10.67 15.81
CA GLU A 260 26.10 -11.57 16.75
C GLU A 260 27.00 -12.64 16.10
N LYS A 261 26.90 -12.88 14.79
CA LYS A 261 27.68 -13.94 14.09
C LYS A 261 28.82 -13.45 13.18
N LEU A 262 29.00 -12.14 13.01
CA LEU A 262 29.99 -11.59 12.07
C LEU A 262 31.19 -11.03 12.85
N THR A 263 32.28 -11.79 12.89
CA THR A 263 33.61 -11.27 13.30
C THR A 263 34.25 -10.51 12.14
N GLU A 264 35.06 -9.49 12.46
CA GLU A 264 35.62 -8.53 11.49
C GLU A 264 36.52 -9.17 10.39
N ASP A 265 36.96 -10.42 10.58
CA ASP A 265 37.86 -11.14 9.66
C ASP A 265 37.17 -12.22 8.78
N MET A 266 35.85 -12.37 8.83
CA MET A 266 35.16 -13.40 8.03
C MET A 266 34.86 -12.94 6.60
N THR A 267 35.40 -13.65 5.61
CA THR A 267 34.93 -13.54 4.22
C THR A 267 33.69 -14.41 4.02
N ILE A 268 32.81 -14.02 3.10
CA ILE A 268 31.57 -14.79 2.81
C ILE A 268 31.90 -16.20 2.33
N GLN A 269 33.05 -16.40 1.67
CA GLN A 269 33.55 -17.73 1.29
C GLN A 269 33.91 -18.63 2.47
N LEU A 270 34.22 -18.06 3.64
CA LEU A 270 34.46 -18.80 4.88
C LEU A 270 33.19 -19.00 5.71
N PHE A 271 32.12 -18.25 5.41
CA PHE A 271 30.87 -18.24 6.18
C PHE A 271 29.77 -19.14 5.60
N VAL A 272 29.78 -19.36 4.28
CA VAL A 272 28.93 -20.34 3.57
C VAL A 272 29.59 -21.70 3.58
#